data_AF-A0A963JT80-F1
#
_entry.id   AF-A0A963JT80-F1
#
_cell.length_a   1.000
_cell.length_b   1.000
_cell.length_c   1.000
_cell.angle_alpha   90.00
_cell.angle_beta   90.00
_cell.angle_gamma   90.00
#
_symmetry.space_group_name_H-M   'P 1'
#
loop_
_entity.id
_entity.type
_entity.pdbx_description
1 polymer ?
#
loop_
_entity_poly.entity_id
_entity_poly.type
_entity_poly.pdbx_seq_one_letter_code
_entity_poly.pdbx_strand_id
1 'polypeptide(L)'
;MNTNDLQRTAYTVECFLNALRLEDGPERTPLEETLVRWLADAARGKQDHLIYQEGRITCHAGGKMVQSFDVPQARQIQTLWCNRAKLSAIDGAAYSRNAQLVMLGTAGLFLTLPGQLPAKERDKGRSSNNNNNNNNNNNNG
;
A
#
# COMPACT_ATOMS: atom_id res chain seq x y z
N MET A 1 -11.48 -15.37 -11.51
CA MET A 1 -11.43 -14.35 -10.43
C MET A 1 -12.85 -14.22 -9.88
N ASN A 2 -13.07 -14.34 -8.58
CA ASN A 2 -14.42 -14.19 -8.03
C ASN A 2 -14.75 -12.69 -7.85
N THR A 3 -16.04 -12.33 -7.83
CA THR A 3 -16.49 -10.93 -7.77
C THR A 3 -15.89 -10.14 -6.61
N ASN A 4 -15.75 -10.78 -5.43
CA ASN A 4 -15.11 -10.17 -4.26
C ASN A 4 -13.64 -9.80 -4.49
N ASP A 5 -12.91 -10.62 -5.24
CA ASP A 5 -11.50 -10.36 -5.54
C ASP A 5 -11.36 -9.21 -6.55
N LEU A 6 -12.26 -9.13 -7.54
CA LEU A 6 -12.30 -8.02 -8.48
C LEU A 6 -12.63 -6.69 -7.78
N GLN A 7 -13.63 -6.69 -6.89
CA GLN A 7 -13.98 -5.50 -6.10
C GLN A 7 -12.82 -5.04 -5.22
N ARG A 8 -12.11 -5.98 -4.58
CA ARG A 8 -10.91 -5.65 -3.79
C ARG A 8 -9.80 -5.06 -4.65
N THR A 9 -9.55 -5.63 -5.83
CA THR A 9 -8.56 -5.09 -6.77
C THR A 9 -8.95 -3.69 -7.20
N ALA A 10 -10.21 -3.47 -7.62
CA ALA A 10 -10.72 -2.16 -8.02
C ALA A 10 -10.52 -1.12 -6.92
N TYR A 11 -10.95 -1.43 -5.70
CA TYR A 11 -10.76 -0.55 -4.54
C TYR A 11 -9.29 -0.23 -4.27
N THR A 12 -8.39 -1.21 -4.42
CA THR A 12 -6.96 -0.98 -4.18
C THR A 12 -6.34 -0.10 -5.26
N VAL A 13 -6.74 -0.28 -6.52
CA VAL A 13 -6.31 0.59 -7.64
C VAL A 13 -6.85 2.00 -7.46
N GLU A 14 -8.11 2.16 -7.08
CA GLU A 14 -8.72 3.46 -6.78
C GLU A 14 -7.93 4.18 -5.68
N CYS A 15 -7.62 3.50 -4.57
CA CYS A 15 -6.78 4.04 -3.50
C CYS A 15 -5.38 4.44 -3.98
N PHE A 16 -4.80 3.66 -4.89
CA PHE A 16 -3.51 3.97 -5.49
C PHE A 16 -3.57 5.26 -6.32
N LEU A 17 -4.56 5.40 -7.22
CA LEU A 17 -4.72 6.61 -8.04
C LEU A 17 -5.06 7.85 -7.19
N ASN A 18 -5.87 7.68 -6.13
CA ASN A 18 -6.13 8.74 -5.14
C ASN A 18 -4.84 9.18 -4.42
N ALA A 19 -3.96 8.22 -4.10
CA ALA A 19 -2.64 8.52 -3.52
C ALA A 19 -1.70 9.23 -4.50
N LEU A 20 -1.92 9.09 -5.81
CA LEU A 20 -1.22 9.85 -6.86
C LEU A 20 -1.76 11.28 -7.05
N ARG A 21 -2.88 11.61 -6.40
CA ARG A 21 -3.57 12.91 -6.54
C ARG A 21 -4.10 13.18 -7.93
N LEU A 22 -4.49 12.11 -8.62
CA LEU A 22 -5.18 12.23 -9.88
C LEU A 22 -6.61 12.66 -9.60
N GLU A 23 -7.00 13.78 -10.20
CA GLU A 23 -8.38 14.26 -10.16
C GLU A 23 -9.26 13.30 -10.98
N ASP A 24 -10.50 13.12 -10.54
CA ASP A 24 -11.47 12.36 -11.32
C ASP A 24 -11.73 13.07 -12.65
N GLY A 25 -11.64 12.31 -13.73
CA GLY A 25 -11.75 12.87 -15.06
C GLY A 25 -11.57 11.84 -16.17
N PRO A 26 -11.82 12.25 -17.42
CA PRO A 26 -11.80 11.37 -18.58
C PRO A 26 -10.43 10.72 -18.85
N GLU A 27 -9.34 11.28 -18.30
CA GLU A 27 -8.00 10.72 -18.39
C GLU A 27 -7.73 9.63 -17.33
N ARG A 28 -8.31 9.78 -16.14
CA ARG A 28 -8.13 8.84 -15.02
C ARG A 28 -8.91 7.55 -15.25
N THR A 29 -10.16 7.65 -15.70
CA THR A 29 -11.05 6.49 -15.89
C THR A 29 -10.45 5.36 -16.74
N PRO A 30 -9.91 5.61 -17.96
CA PRO A 30 -9.33 4.54 -18.78
C PRO A 30 -8.05 3.96 -18.16
N LEU A 31 -7.27 4.78 -17.44
CA LEU A 31 -6.09 4.31 -16.71
C LEU A 31 -6.50 3.37 -15.58
N GLU A 32 -7.49 3.76 -14.78
CA GLU A 32 -8.04 2.94 -13.70
C GLU A 32 -8.53 1.60 -14.22
N GLU A 33 -9.36 1.60 -15.26
CA GLU A 33 -9.87 0.37 -15.87
C GLU A 33 -8.73 -0.53 -16.35
N THR A 34 -7.72 0.05 -17.00
CA THR A 34 -6.56 -0.69 -17.51
C THR A 34 -5.78 -1.35 -16.37
N LEU A 35 -5.51 -0.63 -15.29
CA LEU A 35 -4.75 -1.14 -14.15
C LEU A 35 -5.54 -2.22 -13.37
N VAL A 36 -6.85 -2.05 -13.22
CA VAL A 36 -7.73 -3.06 -12.61
C VAL A 36 -7.75 -4.33 -13.46
N ARG A 37 -7.98 -4.21 -14.78
CA ARG A 37 -7.94 -5.35 -15.70
C ARG A 37 -6.59 -6.05 -15.65
N TRP A 38 -5.50 -5.28 -15.63
CA TRP A 38 -4.15 -5.84 -15.58
C TRP A 38 -3.90 -6.62 -14.28
N LEU A 39 -4.27 -6.09 -13.11
CA LEU A 39 -4.10 -6.78 -11.82
C LEU A 39 -5.08 -7.94 -11.60
N ALA A 40 -6.25 -7.91 -12.25
CA ALA A 40 -7.28 -8.94 -12.14
C ALA A 40 -7.11 -10.10 -13.14
N ASP A 41 -6.17 -10.00 -14.08
CA ASP A 41 -5.88 -11.05 -15.06
C ASP A 41 -5.44 -12.34 -14.35
N ALA A 42 -6.00 -13.48 -14.77
CA ALA A 42 -5.76 -14.78 -14.16
C ALA A 42 -4.30 -15.27 -14.32
N ALA A 43 -3.56 -14.74 -15.29
CA ALA A 43 -2.14 -15.00 -15.47
C ALA A 43 -1.26 -14.28 -14.43
N ARG A 44 -1.83 -13.39 -13.60
CA ARG A 44 -1.07 -12.62 -12.61
C ARG A 44 -0.83 -13.39 -11.32
N GLY A 45 0.42 -13.35 -10.87
CA GLY A 45 0.86 -13.92 -9.60
C GLY A 45 0.66 -12.99 -8.41
N LYS A 46 0.84 -13.52 -7.19
CA LYS A 46 0.81 -12.72 -5.96
C LYS A 46 1.92 -11.66 -5.87
N GLN A 47 3.00 -11.87 -6.62
CA GLN A 47 4.16 -10.99 -6.67
C GLN A 47 4.00 -9.87 -7.71
N ASP A 48 2.97 -9.94 -8.56
CA ASP A 48 2.76 -8.97 -9.61
C ASP A 48 2.15 -7.70 -9.00
N HIS A 49 2.70 -6.56 -9.39
CA HIS A 49 2.44 -5.29 -8.73
C HIS A 49 2.65 -4.10 -9.65
N LEU A 50 2.20 -2.95 -9.20
CA LEU A 50 2.35 -1.65 -9.81
C LEU A 50 3.35 -0.84 -8.98
N ILE A 51 4.22 -0.09 -9.66
CA ILE A 51 5.07 0.93 -9.04
C ILE A 51 4.74 2.27 -9.68
N TYR A 52 4.48 3.29 -8.87
CA TYR A 52 4.56 4.67 -9.31
C TYR A 52 5.90 5.27 -8.90
N GLN A 53 6.60 5.88 -9.85
CA GLN A 53 7.81 6.66 -9.62
C GLN A 53 7.92 7.77 -10.67
N GLU A 54 8.24 8.99 -10.24
CA GLU A 54 8.62 10.11 -11.13
C GLU A 54 7.63 10.33 -12.30
N GLY A 55 6.34 10.36 -12.01
CA GLY A 55 5.31 10.61 -13.02
C GLY A 55 5.02 9.41 -13.93
N ARG A 56 5.43 8.19 -13.57
CA ARG A 56 5.18 6.98 -14.36
C ARG A 56 4.68 5.84 -13.49
N ILE A 57 3.64 5.15 -13.96
CA ILE A 57 3.18 3.87 -13.41
C ILE A 57 3.81 2.75 -14.23
N THR A 58 4.43 1.78 -13.58
CA THR A 58 5.01 0.59 -14.21
C THR A 58 4.37 -0.67 -13.65
N CYS A 59 4.02 -1.59 -14.54
CA CYS A 59 3.45 -2.89 -14.19
C CYS A 59 4.57 -3.94 -14.19
N HIS A 60 4.69 -4.68 -13.09
CA HIS A 60 5.73 -5.68 -12.89
C HIS A 60 5.15 -7.08 -12.79
N ALA A 61 5.53 -7.97 -13.70
CA ALA A 61 5.15 -9.38 -13.67
C ALA A 61 6.39 -10.26 -13.50
N GLY A 62 6.40 -11.14 -12.49
CA GLY A 62 7.54 -12.03 -12.23
C GLY A 62 8.88 -11.30 -12.00
N GLY A 63 8.83 -10.10 -11.40
CA GLY A 63 10.01 -9.26 -11.14
C GLY A 63 10.54 -8.48 -12.33
N LYS A 64 9.80 -8.43 -13.45
CA LYS A 64 10.17 -7.65 -14.64
C LYS A 64 9.09 -6.63 -14.96
N MET A 65 9.51 -5.43 -15.38
CA MET A 65 8.61 -4.44 -15.95
C MET A 65 8.08 -4.96 -17.29
N VAL A 66 6.76 -5.00 -17.43
CA VAL A 66 6.07 -5.47 -18.65
C VAL A 66 5.25 -4.39 -19.34
N GLN A 67 4.86 -3.34 -18.60
CA GLN A 67 4.08 -2.23 -19.15
C GLN A 67 4.37 -0.95 -18.36
N SER A 68 4.20 0.20 -19.01
CA SER A 68 4.37 1.52 -18.39
C SER A 68 3.37 2.52 -18.93
N PHE A 69 2.93 3.44 -18.07
CA PHE A 69 2.03 4.53 -18.38
C PHE A 69 2.62 5.82 -17.83
N ASP A 70 2.76 6.83 -18.69
CA ASP A 70 3.12 8.17 -18.24
C ASP A 70 1.90 8.84 -17.62
N VAL A 71 2.13 9.46 -16.47
CA VAL A 71 1.10 10.12 -15.65
C VAL A 71 1.65 11.47 -15.15
N PRO A 72 1.99 12.40 -16.08
CA PRO A 72 2.61 13.68 -15.74
C PRO A 72 1.74 14.58 -14.84
N GLN A 73 0.42 14.33 -14.79
CA GLN A 73 -0.52 15.03 -13.94
C GLN A 73 -0.52 14.56 -12.47
N ALA A 74 0.20 13.46 -12.15
CA ALA A 74 0.36 13.00 -10.78
C ALA A 74 1.16 14.01 -9.96
N ARG A 75 0.64 14.41 -8.80
CA ARG A 75 1.31 15.37 -7.90
C ARG A 75 2.04 14.70 -6.74
N GLN A 76 2.06 13.37 -6.73
CA GLN A 76 2.72 12.58 -5.69
C GLN A 76 4.24 12.53 -5.90
N ILE A 77 4.99 12.75 -4.83
CA ILE A 77 6.46 12.74 -4.82
C ILE A 77 7.00 11.38 -4.37
N GLN A 78 6.28 10.68 -3.49
CA GLN A 78 6.71 9.39 -2.98
C GLN A 78 6.58 8.28 -4.03
N THR A 79 7.54 7.35 -4.03
CA THR A 79 7.44 6.10 -4.80
C THR A 79 6.41 5.20 -4.13
N LEU A 80 5.40 4.79 -4.90
CA LEU A 80 4.31 3.96 -4.37
C LEU A 80 4.36 2.57 -4.96
N TRP A 81 4.06 1.58 -4.14
CA TRP A 81 3.86 0.19 -4.52
C TRP A 81 2.42 -0.21 -4.26
N CYS A 82 1.81 -0.90 -5.22
CA CYS A 82 0.44 -1.41 -5.12
C CYS A 82 0.33 -2.80 -5.74
N ASN A 83 -0.38 -3.71 -5.10
CA ASN A 83 -0.82 -4.95 -5.73
C ASN A 83 -2.33 -5.12 -5.58
N ARG A 84 -2.88 -6.27 -5.97
CA ARG A 84 -4.32 -6.57 -5.88
C ARG A 84 -4.95 -6.44 -4.47
N ALA A 85 -4.16 -6.30 -3.41
CA ALA A 85 -4.65 -6.33 -2.03
C ALA A 85 -4.07 -5.25 -1.10
N LYS A 86 -2.94 -4.64 -1.46
CA LYS A 86 -2.19 -3.75 -0.58
C LYS A 86 -1.62 -2.57 -1.37
N LEU A 87 -1.50 -1.46 -0.66
CA LEU A 87 -0.87 -0.22 -1.09
C LEU A 87 0.15 0.19 -0.02
N SER A 88 1.31 0.69 -0.43
CA SER A 88 2.34 1.22 0.47
C SER A 88 3.21 2.25 -0.24
N ALA A 89 3.75 3.20 0.53
CA ALA A 89 4.94 3.91 0.10
C ALA A 89 6.16 2.99 0.22
N ILE A 90 7.14 3.18 -0.66
CA ILE A 90 8.44 2.49 -0.62
C ILE A 90 9.58 3.49 -0.73
N ASP A 91 10.78 3.10 -0.30
CA ASP A 91 11.98 3.88 -0.52
C ASP A 91 12.34 3.90 -2.01
N GLY A 92 12.09 5.04 -2.66
CA GLY A 92 12.38 5.24 -4.07
C GLY A 92 13.87 5.13 -4.41
N ALA A 93 14.77 5.53 -3.52
CA ALA A 93 16.21 5.45 -3.77
C ALA A 93 16.72 4.00 -3.64
N ALA A 94 16.18 3.22 -2.70
CA ALA A 94 16.46 1.78 -2.64
C ALA A 94 15.92 1.05 -3.88
N TYR A 95 14.71 1.41 -4.31
CA TYR A 95 14.09 0.85 -5.50
C TYR A 95 14.87 1.19 -6.79
N SER A 96 15.23 2.45 -7.01
CA SER A 96 16.00 2.86 -8.20
C SER A 96 17.38 2.22 -8.29
N ARG A 97 18.05 2.00 -7.15
CA ARG A 97 19.40 1.43 -7.13
C ARG A 97 19.41 -0.07 -7.39
N ASN A 98 18.51 -0.81 -6.72
CA ASN A 98 18.62 -2.27 -6.62
C ASN A 98 17.30 -3.02 -6.88
N ALA A 99 16.25 -2.34 -7.34
CA ALA A 99 14.88 -2.86 -7.40
C ALA A 99 14.36 -3.40 -6.05
N GLN A 100 14.87 -2.85 -4.93
CA GLN A 100 14.51 -3.28 -3.58
C GLN A 100 13.21 -2.63 -3.12
N LEU A 101 12.22 -3.45 -2.76
CA LEU A 101 10.94 -3.00 -2.20
C LEU A 101 11.06 -2.81 -0.68
N VAL A 102 11.63 -1.68 -0.26
CA VAL A 102 11.70 -1.31 1.16
C VAL A 102 10.41 -0.60 1.54
N MET A 103 9.53 -1.30 2.25
CA MET A 103 8.21 -0.80 2.63
C MET A 103 8.33 0.26 3.72
N LEU A 104 7.94 1.49 3.40
CA LEU A 104 7.84 2.58 4.37
C LEU A 104 6.48 2.61 5.09
N GLY A 105 5.57 1.74 4.66
CA GLY A 105 4.21 1.62 5.17
C GLY A 105 3.24 2.62 4.54
N THR A 106 2.04 2.68 5.12
CA THR A 106 0.97 3.59 4.68
C THR A 106 0.95 4.91 5.44
N ALA A 107 1.76 5.06 6.49
CA ALA A 107 1.83 6.27 7.32
C ALA A 107 2.17 7.54 6.52
N GLY A 108 3.01 7.42 5.48
CA GLY A 108 3.33 8.52 4.55
C GLY A 108 2.24 8.81 3.50
N LEU A 109 1.25 7.94 3.34
CA LEU A 109 0.13 8.11 2.42
C LEU A 109 -1.05 8.85 3.08
N PHE A 110 -1.23 8.66 4.41
CA PHE A 110 -2.33 9.27 5.19
C PHE A 110 -2.25 10.79 5.31
N LEU A 111 -1.06 11.40 5.16
CA LEU A 111 -0.93 12.86 5.14
C LEU A 111 -1.54 13.51 3.90
N THR A 112 -2.04 12.70 2.97
CA THR A 112 -2.50 13.19 1.68
C THR A 112 -4.00 12.92 1.47
N LEU A 113 -4.60 11.76 1.74
CA LEU A 113 -6.02 11.55 1.39
C LEU A 113 -6.99 12.57 2.06
N PRO A 114 -7.69 13.44 1.30
CA PRO A 114 -8.67 14.37 1.88
C PRO A 114 -9.80 13.56 2.51
N GLY A 115 -9.98 13.71 3.83
CA GLY A 115 -11.09 13.10 4.57
C GLY A 115 -10.79 11.82 5.35
N GLN A 116 -9.56 11.28 5.32
CA GLN A 116 -9.19 10.17 6.22
C GLN A 116 -8.34 10.67 7.39
N LEU A 117 -8.98 10.75 8.56
CA LEU A 117 -8.27 10.89 9.83
C LEU A 117 -7.34 9.69 10.03
N PRO A 118 -6.15 9.89 10.64
CA PRO A 118 -5.23 8.80 10.91
C PRO A 118 -5.96 7.71 11.70
N ALA A 119 -5.86 6.46 11.23
CA ALA A 119 -6.28 5.32 12.01
C ALA A 119 -5.52 5.39 13.34
N LYS A 120 -6.27 5.63 14.44
CA LYS A 120 -5.76 5.58 15.81
C LYS A 120 -4.81 4.39 15.91
N GLU A 121 -3.54 4.64 16.21
CA GLU A 121 -2.63 3.63 16.70
C GLU A 121 -3.39 2.83 17.75
N ARG A 122 -3.52 1.51 17.53
CA ARG A 122 -3.89 0.61 18.61
C ARG A 122 -2.75 0.66 19.60
N ASP A 123 -2.95 1.49 20.62
CA ASP A 123 -2.08 1.64 21.77
C ASP A 123 -1.74 0.25 22.32
N LYS A 124 -0.45 -0.06 22.27
CA LYS A 124 0.30 -0.95 23.15
C LYS A 124 -0.54 -1.99 23.90
N GLY A 125 -0.56 -3.20 23.35
CA GLY A 125 -0.65 -4.42 24.16
C GLY A 125 0.57 -4.50 25.07
N ARG A 126 0.55 -3.75 26.17
CA ARG A 126 1.51 -3.81 27.26
C ARG A 126 1.39 -5.22 27.83
N SER A 127 2.37 -6.07 27.53
CA SER A 127 2.52 -7.37 28.19
C SER A 127 2.81 -7.10 29.66
N SER A 128 1.76 -7.11 30.48
CA SER A 128 1.85 -6.96 31.93
C SER A 128 2.30 -8.29 32.52
N ASN A 129 3.62 -8.51 32.54
CA ASN A 129 4.22 -9.58 33.34
C ASN A 129 4.21 -9.14 34.81
N ASN A 130 3.07 -9.36 35.49
CA ASN A 130 2.93 -9.07 36.92
C ASN A 130 3.18 -10.34 37.73
N ASN A 131 4.46 -10.68 37.91
CA ASN A 131 4.90 -11.68 38.88
C ASN A 131 5.21 -10.96 40.20
N ASN A 132 4.24 -10.95 41.11
CA ASN A 132 4.45 -10.54 42.51
C ASN A 132 3.59 -11.43 43.43
N ASN A 133 4.14 -12.58 43.82
CA ASN A 133 3.67 -13.36 44.95
C ASN A 133 4.74 -13.34 46.03
N ASN A 134 4.81 -12.25 46.79
CA ASN A 134 5.55 -12.16 48.03
C ASN A 134 4.55 -12.26 49.19
N ASN A 135 4.21 -13.48 49.61
CA ASN A 135 3.46 -13.69 50.84
C ASN A 135 4.45 -13.87 52.02
N ASN A 136 4.73 -12.75 52.67
CA ASN A 136 5.46 -12.64 53.91
C ASN A 136 4.60 -13.18 55.08
N ASN A 137 4.83 -14.43 55.47
CA ASN A 137 4.20 -15.05 56.63
C ASN A 137 4.94 -14.62 57.91
N ASN A 138 4.40 -13.62 58.60
CA ASN A 138 4.72 -13.35 60.00
C ASN A 138 3.40 -13.22 60.78
N ASN A 139 3.09 -14.20 61.62
CA ASN A 139 2.44 -13.86 62.88
C ASN A 139 2.86 -14.83 63.99
N ASN A 140 3.35 -14.23 65.05
CA ASN A 140 3.72 -14.78 66.35
C ASN A 140 2.49 -14.63 67.27
N GLY A 141 2.11 -15.70 67.98
CA GLY A 141 0.99 -15.72 68.93
C GLY A 141 0.70 -17.12 69.44
#